data_AF-A0AAJ3U0R4-F1
#
_entry.id   AF-A0AAJ3U0R4-F1
#
_cell.length_a   1.000
_cell.length_b   1.000
_cell.length_c   1.000
_cell.angle_alpha   90.00
_cell.angle_beta   90.00
_cell.angle_gamma   90.00
#
_symmetry.space_group_name_H-M   'P 1'
#
loop_
_entity.id
_entity.type
_entity.pdbx_description
1 polymer ?
#
loop_
_entity_poly.entity_id
_entity_poly.type
_entity_poly.pdbx_seq_one_letter_code
_entity_poly.pdbx_strand_id
1 'polypeptide(L)'
;MREKIKNPVVVLYKRETSDSYAVSITDGSQNMHDGLLMASVSPDDSDYPFATFAMVGYYMAAEIEKLRAQRDALAAENAALKESERAFDAMCAEEHGDNWVSELTETPATDAFLAEVRAQGVDMARNAMIDFVDGEVGPNKNVPGLIRGAEICVSIAEQLRKGVIQ
;
A
#
# COMPACT_ATOMS: atom_id res chain seq x y z
N MET A 1 -6.32 10.23 29.05
CA MET A 1 -5.57 9.14 28.39
C MET A 1 -5.90 9.25 26.91
N ARG A 2 -4.93 9.42 25.99
CA ARG A 2 -5.26 9.40 24.55
C ARG A 2 -5.81 8.03 24.19
N GLU A 3 -6.83 7.97 23.34
CA GLU A 3 -7.32 6.68 22.81
C GLU A 3 -6.20 5.98 22.02
N LYS A 4 -6.19 4.65 22.04
CA LYS A 4 -5.26 3.85 21.23
C LYS A 4 -5.59 4.03 19.74
N ILE A 5 -4.57 4.20 18.91
CA ILE A 5 -4.70 4.17 17.44
C ILE A 5 -5.19 2.77 17.05
N LYS A 6 -6.30 2.67 16.32
CA LYS A 6 -6.94 1.38 16.03
C LYS A 6 -6.36 0.73 14.77
N ASN A 7 -6.02 1.52 13.76
CA ASN A 7 -5.47 1.07 12.48
C ASN A 7 -4.17 1.83 12.19
N PRO A 8 -3.05 1.49 12.86
CA PRO A 8 -1.82 2.24 12.69
C PRO A 8 -1.28 2.14 11.27
N VAL A 9 -1.14 3.27 10.58
CA VAL A 9 -0.46 3.37 9.28
C VAL A 9 0.79 4.22 9.44
N VAL A 10 1.94 3.66 9.07
CA VAL A 10 3.24 4.35 9.12
C VAL A 10 3.53 5.00 7.77
N VAL A 11 3.43 6.31 7.72
CA VAL A 11 3.78 7.13 6.55
C VAL A 11 5.23 7.60 6.71
N LEU A 12 6.05 7.27 5.71
CA LEU A 12 7.47 7.62 5.66
C LEU A 12 7.68 8.64 4.55
N TYR A 13 8.38 9.72 4.85
CA TYR A 13 8.76 10.73 3.89
C TYR A 13 10.27 11.01 4.00
N LYS A 14 11.02 10.62 2.97
CA LYS A 14 12.41 11.02 2.81
C LYS A 14 12.47 12.48 2.36
N ARG A 15 13.16 13.33 3.11
CA ARG A 15 13.37 14.73 2.69
C ARG A 15 14.31 14.79 1.50
N GLU A 16 14.01 15.64 0.52
CA GLU A 16 14.86 15.82 -0.65
C GLU A 16 16.17 16.55 -0.32
N THR A 17 16.13 17.44 0.67
CA THR A 17 17.23 18.36 1.00
C THR A 17 18.19 17.82 2.07
N SER A 18 17.90 16.68 2.68
CA SER A 18 18.69 16.10 3.77
C SER A 18 18.46 14.60 3.88
N ASP A 19 19.46 13.86 4.38
CA ASP A 19 19.33 12.43 4.62
C ASP A 19 18.59 12.15 5.93
N SER A 20 17.31 12.50 5.95
CA SER A 20 16.45 12.43 7.14
C SER A 20 15.04 12.01 6.74
N TYR A 21 14.35 11.35 7.66
CA TYR A 21 12.96 10.93 7.48
C TYR A 21 12.01 11.74 8.36
N ALA A 22 10.84 12.06 7.82
CA ALA A 22 9.65 12.33 8.62
C ALA A 22 8.82 11.05 8.72
N VAL A 23 8.50 10.65 9.95
CA VAL A 23 7.67 9.48 10.24
C VAL A 23 6.38 9.97 10.86
N SER A 24 5.25 9.65 10.25
CA SER A 24 3.92 9.96 10.77
C SER A 24 3.12 8.67 10.96
N ILE A 25 2.44 8.55 12.09
CA ILE A 25 1.53 7.45 12.39
C ILE A 25 0.12 8.01 12.41
N THR A 26 -0.70 7.51 11.51
CA THR A 26 -2.11 7.86 11.38
C THR A 26 -3.00 6.70 11.86
N ASP A 27 -4.32 6.93 11.91
CA ASP A 27 -5.31 5.86 12.05
C ASP A 27 -5.97 5.60 10.68
N GLY A 28 -5.36 4.74 9.88
CA GLY A 28 -5.88 4.31 8.57
C GLY A 28 -5.59 5.24 7.39
N SER A 29 -4.90 6.37 7.59
CA SER A 29 -4.58 7.32 6.51
C SER A 29 -3.16 7.16 5.96
N GLN A 30 -3.01 7.30 4.65
CA GLN A 30 -1.70 7.35 3.98
C GLN A 30 -1.17 8.78 3.82
N ASN A 31 -1.97 9.79 4.22
CA ASN A 31 -1.55 11.17 4.20
C ASN A 31 -0.77 11.50 5.48
N MET A 32 0.45 12.02 5.31
CA MET A 32 1.31 12.38 6.43
C MET A 32 0.67 13.44 7.34
N HIS A 33 -0.17 14.32 6.79
CA HIS A 33 -0.83 15.41 7.51
C HIS A 33 -1.91 14.94 8.50
N ASP A 34 -2.39 13.69 8.39
CA ASP A 34 -3.36 13.09 9.31
C ASP A 34 -2.67 12.41 10.52
N GLY A 35 -1.40 12.74 10.73
CA GLY A 35 -0.56 12.17 11.78
C GLY A 35 -1.12 12.43 13.18
N LEU A 36 -1.44 11.37 13.90
CA LEU A 36 -1.74 11.41 15.33
C LEU A 36 -0.46 11.42 16.18
N LEU A 37 0.60 10.82 15.65
CA LEU A 37 1.95 10.85 16.20
C LEU A 37 2.92 11.15 15.05
N MET A 38 3.85 12.09 15.25
CA MET A 38 4.83 12.44 14.24
C MET A 38 6.20 12.62 14.90
N ALA A 39 7.23 12.12 14.22
CA ALA A 39 8.62 12.30 14.61
C ALA A 39 9.46 12.64 13.38
N SER A 40 10.38 13.59 13.53
CA SER A 40 11.46 13.80 12.57
C SER A 40 12.69 13.05 13.04
N VAL A 41 13.41 12.45 12.10
CA VAL A 41 14.49 11.54 12.42
C VAL A 41 15.69 11.81 11.53
N SER A 42 16.81 12.18 12.16
CA SER A 42 18.07 12.56 11.49
C SER A 42 19.24 11.78 12.10
N PRO A 43 20.17 11.25 11.27
CA PRO A 43 21.39 10.63 11.76
C PRO A 43 22.43 11.65 12.25
N ASP A 44 22.31 12.92 11.86
CA ASP A 44 23.32 13.97 12.12
C ASP A 44 23.23 14.59 13.53
N ASP A 45 22.13 14.37 14.26
CA ASP A 45 21.87 14.96 15.58
C ASP A 45 22.58 14.23 16.73
N SER A 46 23.89 13.96 16.62
CA SER A 46 24.64 12.98 17.45
C SER A 46 24.97 13.37 18.91
N ASP A 47 24.74 14.61 19.33
CA ASP A 47 25.33 15.16 20.57
C ASP A 47 24.58 14.87 21.90
N TYR A 48 23.46 14.13 21.90
CA TYR A 48 22.66 13.88 23.12
C TYR A 48 22.02 12.47 23.16
N PRO A 49 21.59 11.92 24.31
CA PRO A 49 20.87 10.63 24.37
C PRO A 49 19.61 10.56 23.48
N PHE A 50 19.02 11.72 23.17
CA PHE A 50 17.94 11.85 22.19
C PHE A 50 18.39 11.49 20.76
N ALA A 51 19.68 11.68 20.44
CA ALA A 51 20.33 11.25 19.21
C ALA A 51 20.23 9.75 18.97
N THR A 52 20.37 8.93 20.03
CA THR A 52 20.30 7.48 19.89
C THR A 52 18.90 7.04 19.46
N PHE A 53 17.86 7.66 20.03
CA PHE A 53 16.48 7.43 19.59
C PHE A 53 16.26 7.91 18.16
N ALA A 54 16.84 9.05 17.78
CA ALA A 54 16.79 9.54 16.41
C ALA A 54 17.48 8.55 15.44
N MET A 55 18.74 8.20 15.65
CA MET A 55 19.43 7.24 14.77
C MET A 55 18.68 5.91 14.63
N VAL A 56 18.18 5.34 15.74
CA VAL A 56 17.38 4.10 15.69
C VAL A 56 16.13 4.30 14.85
N GLY A 57 15.38 5.38 15.05
CA GLY A 57 14.20 5.68 14.24
C GLY A 57 14.53 5.89 12.75
N TYR A 58 15.70 6.48 12.44
CA TYR A 58 16.14 6.72 11.07
C TYR A 58 16.40 5.39 10.37
N TYR A 59 17.17 4.49 11.01
CA TYR A 59 17.48 3.18 10.42
C TYR A 59 16.23 2.28 10.33
N MET A 60 15.30 2.38 11.28
CA MET A 60 14.00 1.70 11.16
C MET A 60 13.19 2.22 9.98
N ALA A 61 13.12 3.54 9.78
CA ALA A 61 12.44 4.13 8.63
C ALA A 61 13.08 3.69 7.31
N ALA A 62 14.41 3.76 7.21
CA ALA A 62 15.16 3.33 6.03
C ALA A 62 14.94 1.85 5.70
N GLU A 63 14.94 0.96 6.70
CA GLU A 63 14.70 -0.47 6.48
C GLU A 63 13.26 -0.74 6.02
N ILE A 64 12.26 -0.03 6.57
CA ILE A 64 10.86 -0.16 6.13
C ILE A 64 10.71 0.29 4.67
N GLU A 65 11.30 1.41 4.25
CA GLU A 65 11.26 1.84 2.85
C GLU A 65 11.91 0.82 1.92
N LYS A 66 13.07 0.31 2.30
CA LYS A 66 13.78 -0.74 1.54
C LYS A 66 12.93 -2.01 1.42
N LEU A 67 12.32 -2.49 2.50
CA LEU A 67 11.45 -3.67 2.48
C LEU A 67 10.21 -3.45 1.58
N ARG A 68 9.61 -2.25 1.60
CA ARG A 68 8.50 -1.90 0.70
C ARG A 68 8.92 -2.01 -0.76
N ALA A 69 10.06 -1.42 -1.12
CA ALA A 69 10.61 -1.47 -2.47
C ALA A 69 10.94 -2.91 -2.93
N GLN A 70 11.55 -3.72 -2.06
CA GLN A 70 11.82 -5.13 -2.34
C GLN A 70 10.54 -5.93 -2.57
N ARG A 71 9.52 -5.71 -1.75
CA ARG A 71 8.20 -6.33 -1.92
C ARG A 71 7.57 -5.93 -3.25
N ASP A 72 7.66 -4.67 -3.65
CA ASP A 72 7.09 -4.19 -4.92
C ASP A 72 7.84 -4.79 -6.13
N ALA A 73 9.17 -4.89 -6.05
CA ALA A 73 9.98 -5.57 -7.05
C ALA A 73 9.63 -7.06 -7.18
N LEU A 74 9.50 -7.78 -6.05
CA LEU A 74 9.13 -9.19 -6.04
C LEU A 74 7.71 -9.42 -6.59
N ALA A 75 6.79 -8.50 -6.31
CA ALA A 75 5.45 -8.53 -6.88
C ALA A 75 5.48 -8.38 -8.41
N ALA A 76 6.31 -7.49 -8.94
CA ALA A 76 6.51 -7.32 -10.38
C ALA A 76 7.18 -8.55 -11.03
N GLU A 77 8.20 -9.12 -10.39
CA GLU A 77 8.87 -10.34 -10.88
C GLU A 77 7.91 -11.53 -10.93
N ASN A 78 7.08 -11.72 -9.90
CA ASN A 78 6.05 -12.76 -9.90
C ASN A 78 5.03 -12.58 -11.04
N ALA A 79 4.63 -11.35 -11.35
CA ALA A 79 3.73 -11.08 -12.46
C ALA A 79 4.37 -11.47 -13.81
N ALA A 80 5.64 -11.12 -14.02
CA ALA A 80 6.39 -11.47 -15.22
C ALA A 80 6.61 -12.98 -15.36
N LEU A 81 6.90 -13.69 -14.26
CA LEU A 81 7.03 -15.15 -14.25
C LEU A 81 5.71 -15.84 -14.65
N LYS A 82 4.57 -15.39 -14.10
CA LYS A 82 3.25 -15.92 -14.48
C LYS A 82 2.89 -15.69 -15.94
N GLU A 83 3.36 -14.58 -16.52
CA GLU A 83 3.17 -14.30 -17.95
C GLU A 83 4.05 -15.23 -18.80
N SER A 84 5.32 -15.40 -18.41
CA SER A 84 6.24 -16.32 -19.09
C SER A 84 5.75 -17.77 -19.02
N GLU A 85 5.20 -18.20 -17.89
CA GLU A 85 4.66 -19.55 -17.72
C GLU A 85 3.45 -19.79 -18.64
N ARG A 86 2.54 -18.82 -18.71
CA ARG A 86 1.40 -18.88 -19.65
C ARG A 86 1.83 -18.91 -21.11
N ALA A 87 2.87 -18.16 -21.47
CA ALA A 87 3.41 -18.18 -22.83
C ALA A 87 4.04 -19.55 -23.15
N PHE A 88 4.76 -20.16 -22.20
CA PHE A 88 5.33 -21.49 -22.34
C PHE A 88 4.23 -22.56 -22.47
N ASP A 89 3.22 -22.52 -21.61
CA ASP A 89 2.07 -23.43 -21.63
C ASP A 89 1.33 -23.39 -22.97
N ALA A 90 1.10 -22.19 -23.52
CA ALA A 90 0.48 -22.03 -24.84
C ALA A 90 1.32 -22.64 -25.97
N MET A 91 2.65 -22.48 -25.91
CA MET A 91 3.58 -23.07 -26.88
C MET A 91 3.57 -24.60 -26.81
N CYS A 92 3.57 -25.18 -25.60
CA CYS A 92 3.47 -26.63 -25.42
C CYS A 92 2.12 -27.20 -25.86
N ALA A 93 1.03 -26.47 -25.63
CA ALA A 93 -0.30 -26.84 -26.13
C ALA A 93 -0.35 -26.85 -27.67
N GLU A 94 0.32 -25.90 -28.34
CA GLU A 94 0.44 -25.87 -29.80
C GLU A 94 1.27 -27.06 -30.33
N GLU A 95 2.39 -27.39 -29.68
CA GLU A 95 3.29 -28.46 -30.11
C GLU A 95 2.71 -29.87 -29.89
N HIS A 96 2.05 -30.10 -28.75
CA HIS A 96 1.62 -31.42 -28.30
C HIS A 96 0.12 -31.70 -28.48
N GLY A 97 -0.68 -30.69 -28.84
CA GLY A 97 -2.11 -30.82 -29.09
C GLY A 97 -2.86 -31.46 -27.92
N ASP A 98 -3.74 -32.41 -28.21
CA ASP A 98 -4.63 -33.06 -27.22
C ASP A 98 -3.89 -33.86 -26.12
N ASN A 99 -2.58 -34.10 -26.26
CA ASN A 99 -1.78 -34.79 -25.25
C ASN A 99 -1.17 -33.83 -24.21
N TRP A 100 -1.28 -32.52 -24.40
CA TRP A 100 -0.80 -31.54 -23.43
C TRP A 100 -1.77 -31.41 -22.25
N VAL A 101 -1.21 -31.34 -21.04
CA VAL A 101 -1.95 -31.02 -19.83
C VAL A 101 -1.34 -29.75 -19.26
N SER A 102 -2.12 -28.67 -19.27
CA SER A 102 -1.72 -27.38 -18.70
C SER A 102 -1.72 -27.46 -17.18
N GLU A 103 -0.58 -27.12 -16.57
CA GLU A 103 -0.43 -27.00 -15.11
C GLU A 103 0.35 -25.72 -14.81
N LEU A 104 -0.38 -24.65 -14.48
CA LEU A 104 0.20 -23.35 -14.12
C LEU A 104 0.47 -23.27 -12.63
N THR A 105 1.58 -22.64 -12.26
CA THR A 105 1.99 -22.44 -10.87
C THR A 105 1.11 -21.37 -10.20
N GLU A 106 0.30 -21.81 -9.24
CA GLU A 106 -0.46 -20.89 -8.40
C GLU A 106 0.42 -20.27 -7.32
N THR A 107 0.23 -18.97 -7.05
CA THR A 107 0.91 -18.27 -5.94
C THR A 107 -0.12 -17.59 -5.03
N PRO A 108 -0.97 -18.35 -4.33
CA PRO A 108 -2.13 -17.84 -3.61
C PRO A 108 -1.78 -16.80 -2.55
N ALA A 109 -0.61 -16.91 -1.90
CA ALA A 109 -0.13 -15.91 -0.95
C ALA A 109 0.21 -14.58 -1.62
N THR A 110 0.89 -14.62 -2.78
CA THR A 110 1.23 -13.43 -3.56
C THR A 110 -0.03 -12.79 -4.14
N ASP A 111 -0.97 -13.59 -4.63
CA ASP A 111 -2.23 -13.10 -5.21
C ASP A 111 -3.11 -12.44 -4.15
N ALA A 112 -3.26 -13.05 -2.98
CA ALA A 112 -3.98 -12.45 -1.86
C ALA A 112 -3.33 -11.14 -1.40
N PHE A 113 -1.99 -11.11 -1.36
CA PHE A 113 -1.25 -9.90 -1.01
C PHE A 113 -1.43 -8.77 -2.05
N LEU A 114 -1.31 -9.08 -3.35
CA LEU A 114 -1.54 -8.12 -4.43
C LEU A 114 -2.97 -7.58 -4.42
N ALA A 115 -3.94 -8.45 -4.16
CA ALA A 115 -5.34 -8.07 -4.08
C ALA A 115 -5.63 -7.14 -2.89
N GLU A 116 -5.01 -7.39 -1.74
CA GLU A 116 -5.06 -6.47 -0.59
C GLU A 116 -4.39 -5.13 -0.89
N VAL A 117 -3.25 -5.11 -1.58
CA VAL A 117 -2.59 -3.85 -2.00
C VAL A 117 -3.49 -3.04 -2.94
N ARG A 118 -4.15 -3.69 -3.91
CA ARG A 118 -5.13 -3.02 -4.80
C ARG A 118 -6.33 -2.49 -4.02
N ALA A 119 -6.86 -3.27 -3.08
CA ALA A 119 -7.98 -2.86 -2.22
C ALA A 119 -7.62 -1.63 -1.38
N GLN A 120 -6.42 -1.60 -0.80
CA GLN A 120 -5.91 -0.42 -0.09
C GLN A 120 -5.81 0.81 -0.99
N GLY A 121 -5.38 0.65 -2.25
CA GLY A 121 -5.38 1.73 -3.23
C GLY A 121 -6.78 2.31 -3.50
N VAL A 122 -7.79 1.45 -3.58
CA VAL A 122 -9.20 1.86 -3.73
C VAL A 122 -9.70 2.59 -2.48
N ASP A 123 -9.37 2.08 -1.29
CA ASP A 123 -9.71 2.73 -0.02
C ASP A 123 -9.05 4.11 0.11
N MET A 124 -7.80 4.24 -0.31
CA MET A 124 -7.08 5.52 -0.36
C MET A 124 -7.75 6.51 -1.31
N ALA A 125 -8.06 6.08 -2.54
CA ALA A 125 -8.69 6.94 -3.54
C ALA A 125 -10.08 7.41 -3.10
N ARG A 126 -10.86 6.51 -2.49
CA ARG A 126 -12.16 6.82 -1.87
C ARG A 126 -12.02 7.93 -0.82
N ASN A 127 -11.11 7.74 0.13
CA ASN A 127 -10.94 8.69 1.23
C ASN A 127 -10.45 10.05 0.74
N ALA A 128 -9.47 10.07 -0.18
CA ALA A 128 -8.99 11.30 -0.80
C ALA A 128 -10.11 12.08 -1.52
N MET A 129 -11.04 11.38 -2.18
CA MET A 129 -12.19 12.01 -2.83
C MET A 129 -13.17 12.61 -1.82
N ILE A 130 -13.42 11.93 -0.69
CA ILE A 130 -14.27 12.45 0.38
C ILE A 130 -13.65 13.73 0.95
N ASP A 131 -12.36 13.69 1.28
CA ASP A 131 -11.66 14.83 1.88
C ASP A 131 -11.63 16.04 0.94
N PHE A 132 -11.41 15.83 -0.35
CA PHE A 132 -11.43 16.88 -1.36
C PHE A 132 -12.79 17.60 -1.40
N VAL A 133 -13.89 16.85 -1.43
CA VAL A 133 -15.23 17.45 -1.51
C VAL A 133 -15.61 18.13 -0.20
N ASP A 134 -15.24 17.57 0.94
CA ASP A 134 -15.48 18.19 2.26
C ASP A 134 -14.77 19.55 2.36
N GLY A 135 -13.58 19.70 1.76
CA GLY A 135 -12.82 20.95 1.71
C GLY A 135 -13.37 21.99 0.72
N GLU A 136 -13.84 21.56 -0.46
CA GLU A 136 -14.26 22.46 -1.55
C GLU A 136 -15.75 22.84 -1.50
N VAL A 137 -16.62 21.87 -1.18
CA VAL A 137 -18.09 21.98 -1.32
C VAL A 137 -18.80 21.95 0.05
N GLY A 138 -18.10 21.53 1.10
CA GLY A 138 -18.63 21.34 2.43
C GLY A 138 -19.08 19.89 2.69
N PRO A 139 -19.60 19.60 3.90
CA PRO A 139 -19.66 18.24 4.42
C PRO A 139 -20.48 17.26 3.56
N ASN A 140 -19.94 16.04 3.41
CA ASN A 140 -20.37 14.92 2.56
C ASN A 140 -21.88 14.59 2.64
N LYS A 141 -22.54 14.88 3.77
CA LYS A 141 -23.99 14.72 3.95
C LYS A 141 -24.86 15.50 2.94
N ASN A 142 -24.29 16.46 2.21
CA ASN A 142 -24.99 17.28 1.23
C ASN A 142 -24.73 16.87 -0.23
N VAL A 143 -23.92 15.84 -0.49
CA VAL A 143 -23.53 15.43 -1.85
C VAL A 143 -23.88 13.95 -2.09
N PRO A 144 -25.15 13.63 -2.43
CA PRO A 144 -25.61 12.24 -2.57
C PRO A 144 -24.79 11.39 -3.55
N GLY A 145 -24.24 12.01 -4.60
CA GLY A 145 -23.36 11.33 -5.57
C GLY A 145 -22.05 10.84 -4.96
N LEU A 146 -21.48 11.61 -4.02
CA LEU A 146 -20.24 11.25 -3.33
C LEU A 146 -20.45 10.07 -2.38
N ILE A 147 -21.55 10.08 -1.62
CA ILE A 147 -21.92 8.97 -0.72
C ILE A 147 -22.00 7.66 -1.51
N ARG A 148 -22.73 7.69 -2.64
CA ARG A 148 -22.90 6.49 -3.46
C ARG A 148 -21.60 6.05 -4.14
N GLY A 149 -20.77 6.99 -4.59
CA GLY A 149 -19.43 6.70 -5.11
C GLY A 149 -18.53 6.04 -4.05
N ALA A 150 -18.57 6.54 -2.81
CA ALA A 150 -17.80 5.99 -1.71
C ALA A 150 -18.24 4.57 -1.33
N GLU A 151 -19.54 4.25 -1.38
CA GLU A 151 -20.06 2.90 -1.18
C GLU A 151 -19.60 1.93 -2.26
N ILE A 152 -19.55 2.39 -3.52
CA ILE A 152 -19.03 1.59 -4.64
C ILE A 152 -17.56 1.24 -4.40
N CYS A 153 -16.73 2.20 -3.98
CA CYS A 153 -15.33 1.94 -3.66
C CYS A 153 -15.16 0.88 -2.56
N VAL A 154 -15.97 0.92 -1.49
CA VAL A 154 -15.95 -0.11 -0.44
C VAL A 154 -16.23 -1.50 -1.02
N SER A 155 -17.28 -1.61 -1.85
CA SER A 155 -17.64 -2.87 -2.50
C SER A 155 -16.54 -3.39 -3.42
N ILE A 156 -15.88 -2.50 -4.18
CA ILE A 156 -14.74 -2.86 -5.05
C ILE A 156 -13.56 -3.35 -4.20
N ALA A 157 -13.19 -2.64 -3.14
CA ALA A 157 -12.10 -3.05 -2.26
C ALA A 157 -12.36 -4.42 -1.61
N GLU A 158 -13.60 -4.70 -1.18
CA GLU A 158 -13.99 -6.02 -0.68
C GLU A 158 -13.91 -7.12 -1.74
N GLN A 159 -14.34 -6.83 -2.97
CA GLN A 159 -14.29 -7.79 -4.07
C GLN A 159 -12.84 -8.09 -4.49
N LEU A 160 -11.96 -7.09 -4.47
CA LEU A 160 -10.52 -7.27 -4.66
C LEU A 160 -9.97 -8.21 -3.58
N ARG A 161 -10.21 -7.95 -2.29
CA ARG A 161 -9.74 -8.83 -1.19
C ARG A 161 -10.22 -10.27 -1.31
N LYS A 162 -11.43 -10.48 -1.83
CA LYS A 162 -12.01 -11.82 -2.08
C LYS A 162 -11.48 -12.48 -3.37
N GLY A 163 -10.69 -11.77 -4.18
CA GLY A 163 -10.22 -12.22 -5.48
C GLY A 163 -11.33 -12.35 -6.54
N VAL A 164 -12.48 -11.71 -6.32
CA VAL A 164 -13.67 -11.82 -7.19
C VAL A 164 -13.52 -10.95 -8.45
N ILE A 165 -12.72 -9.89 -8.37
CA ILE A 165 -12.38 -9.00 -9.49
C ILE A 165 -10.85 -8.77 -9.47
N GLN A 166 -10.26 -8.56 -10.65
CA GLN A 166 -8.81 -8.32 -10.83
C GLN A 166 -8.56 -6.96 -11.47
#